data_AF-A0A5N8YF64-F1
#
_entry.id   AF-A0A5N8YF64-F1
#
_cell.length_a   1.000
_cell.length_b   1.000
_cell.length_c   1.000
_cell.angle_alpha   90.00
_cell.angle_beta   90.00
_cell.angle_gamma   90.00
#
_symmetry.space_group_name_H-M   'P 1'
#
loop_
_entity.id
_entity.type
_entity.pdbx_description
1 polymer ?
#
loop_
_entity_poly.entity_id
_entity_poly.type
_entity_poly.pdbx_seq_one_letter_code
_entity_poly.pdbx_strand_id
1 'polypeptide(L)' 'MNNTPQIRDRTGRFIAGQSGNPGGRPVGFREQIKQSTADGSELVEVVLSVLRDENASNRERMEAATWLADRGFGKP' A
#
# COMPACT_ATOMS: atom_id res chain seq x y z
N MET A 1 24.61 24.84 -9.56
CA MET A 1 24.04 23.89 -10.53
C MET A 1 22.75 23.34 -9.94
N ASN A 2 21.59 23.81 -10.38
CA ASN A 2 20.29 23.44 -9.81
C ASN A 2 19.84 22.09 -10.36
N ASN A 3 20.10 21.02 -9.60
CA ASN A 3 19.74 19.65 -9.96
C ASN A 3 18.30 19.33 -9.54
N THR A 4 17.34 20.14 -9.98
CA THR A 4 15.91 19.89 -9.70
C THR A 4 15.45 18.78 -10.64
N PRO A 5 14.97 17.61 -10.14
CA PRO A 5 14.43 16.58 -11.02
C PRO A 5 13.27 17.17 -11.81
N GLN A 6 13.43 17.18 -13.13
CA GLN A 6 12.66 17.93 -14.14
C GLN A 6 11.18 17.48 -14.27
N ILE A 7 10.68 16.71 -13.30
CA ILE A 7 9.45 15.93 -13.32
C ILE A 7 8.27 16.70 -12.67
N ARG A 8 8.54 17.86 -12.05
CA ARG A 8 7.53 18.69 -11.38
C ARG A 8 7.41 20.07 -12.02
N ASP A 9 6.17 20.58 -12.13
CA ASP A 9 5.90 21.94 -12.57
C ASP A 9 6.27 22.97 -11.49
N ARG A 10 6.16 24.26 -11.83
CA ARG A 10 6.47 25.36 -10.90
C ARG A 10 5.56 25.41 -9.66
N THR A 11 4.46 24.65 -9.65
CA THR A 11 3.54 24.50 -8.53
C THR A 11 3.81 23.23 -7.70
N GLY A 12 4.82 22.45 -8.08
CA GLY A 12 5.20 21.19 -7.44
C GLY A 12 4.38 19.97 -7.88
N ARG A 13 3.45 20.13 -8.82
CA ARG A 13 2.67 19.01 -9.37
C ARG A 13 3.52 18.21 -10.35
N PHE A 14 3.27 16.90 -10.43
CA PHE A 14 3.88 16.08 -11.46
C PHE A 14 3.45 16.56 -12.85
N ILE A 15 4.42 16.73 -13.74
CA ILE A 15 4.15 17.08 -15.14
C ILE A 15 3.43 15.88 -15.79
N ALA A 16 2.30 16.14 -16.44
CA ALA A 16 1.54 15.11 -17.14
C ALA A 16 2.43 14.41 -18.18
N GLY A 17 2.41 13.08 -18.21
CA GLY A 17 3.28 12.27 -19.09
C GLY A 17 4.71 12.03 -18.59
N GLN A 18 5.13 12.67 -17.48
CA GLN A 18 6.44 12.43 -16.83
C GLN A 18 6.33 11.73 -15.47
N SER A 19 5.15 11.21 -15.12
CA SER A 19 4.97 10.36 -13.93
C SER A 19 5.80 9.09 -14.05
N GLY A 20 6.58 8.75 -13.01
CA GLY A 20 7.28 7.46 -12.91
C GLY A 20 6.35 6.25 -12.80
N ASN A 21 5.05 6.48 -12.59
CA ASN A 21 4.00 5.48 -12.74
C ASN A 21 2.93 5.98 -13.74
N PRO A 22 3.20 5.93 -15.06
CA PRO A 22 2.27 6.42 -16.08
C PRO A 22 0.99 5.57 -16.16
N GLY A 23 1.07 4.29 -15.79
CA GLY A 23 -0.08 3.37 -15.79
C GLY A 23 -0.94 3.43 -14.53
N GLY A 24 -0.49 4.14 -13.48
CA GLY A 24 -1.17 4.16 -12.19
C GLY A 24 -1.37 2.77 -11.62
N ARG A 25 -2.40 2.59 -10.79
CA ARG A 25 -2.90 1.26 -10.47
C ARG A 25 -3.76 0.79 -11.66
N PRO A 26 -3.57 -0.43 -12.19
CA PRO A 26 -4.36 -0.91 -13.31
C PRO A 26 -5.87 -0.75 -13.07
N VAL A 27 -6.61 -0.41 -14.11
CA VAL A 27 -8.07 -0.25 -14.05
C VAL A 27 -8.68 -1.57 -13.57
N GLY A 28 -9.56 -1.50 -12.56
CA GLY A 28 -10.23 -2.68 -12.00
C GLY A 28 -9.39 -3.53 -11.04
N PHE A 29 -8.11 -3.21 -10.81
CA PHE A 29 -7.26 -4.00 -9.91
C PHE A 29 -7.80 -4.06 -8.47
N ARG A 30 -8.40 -2.97 -7.98
CA ARG A 30 -9.05 -2.99 -6.66
C ARG A 30 -10.26 -3.94 -6.64
N GLU A 31 -11.11 -3.91 -7.67
CA GLU A 31 -12.28 -4.80 -7.77
C GLU A 31 -11.86 -6.25 -7.87
N GLN A 32 -10.81 -6.54 -8.65
CA GLN A 32 -10.25 -7.88 -8.75
C GLN A 32 -9.79 -8.38 -7.38
N ILE A 33 -9.02 -7.59 -6.63
CA ILE A 33 -8.62 -7.97 -5.26
C ILE A 33 -9.85 -8.22 -4.41
N LYS A 34 -10.83 -7.30 -4.38
CA LYS A 34 -12.04 -7.46 -3.59
C LYS A 34 -12.79 -8.76 -3.92
N GLN A 35 -12.97 -9.05 -5.20
CA GLN A 35 -13.62 -10.28 -5.66
C GLN A 35 -12.83 -11.54 -5.30
N SER A 36 -11.50 -11.48 -5.40
CA SER A 36 -10.63 -12.62 -5.13
C SER A 36 -10.34 -12.86 -3.65
N THR A 37 -10.77 -11.99 -2.74
CA THR A 37 -10.41 -12.05 -1.31
C THR A 37 -11.61 -11.92 -0.38
N ALA A 38 -12.80 -12.32 -0.85
CA ALA A 38 -14.06 -12.18 -0.10
C ALA A 38 -14.28 -10.75 0.43
N ASP A 39 -14.27 -9.77 -0.48
CA ASP A 39 -14.35 -8.33 -0.18
C ASP A 39 -13.20 -7.80 0.69
N GLY A 40 -12.08 -8.53 0.76
CA GLY A 40 -10.89 -8.19 1.53
C GLY A 40 -10.80 -8.88 2.89
N SER A 41 -11.80 -9.66 3.31
CA SER A 41 -11.76 -10.34 4.62
C SER A 41 -10.62 -11.35 4.72
N GLU A 42 -10.33 -12.08 3.65
CA GLU A 42 -9.25 -13.07 3.61
C GLU A 42 -7.88 -12.43 3.87
N LEU A 43 -7.65 -11.22 3.34
CA LEU A 43 -6.41 -10.48 3.60
C LEU A 43 -6.26 -10.12 5.08
N VAL A 44 -7.37 -9.74 5.74
CA VAL A 44 -7.36 -9.43 7.18
C VAL A 44 -7.06 -10.70 7.98
N GLU A 45 -7.67 -11.83 7.62
CA GLU A 45 -7.47 -13.12 8.29
C GLU A 45 -6.01 -13.59 8.20
N VAL A 46 -5.40 -13.50 7.01
CA VAL A 46 -3.98 -13.85 6.81
C VAL A 46 -3.05 -12.97 7.64
N VAL A 47 -3.26 -11.65 7.64
CA VAL A 47 -2.40 -10.76 8.42
C VAL A 47 -2.60 -10.98 9.92
N LEU A 48 -3.84 -11.23 10.35
CA LEU A 48 -4.16 -11.54 11.74
C LEU A 48 -3.54 -12.88 12.17
N SER A 49 -3.45 -13.87 11.28
CA SER A 49 -2.78 -15.14 11.58
C SER A 49 -1.29 -14.93 11.80
N VAL A 50 -0.61 -14.13 10.97
CA VAL A 50 0.82 -13.79 11.16
C VAL A 50 1.05 -13.06 12.49
N LEU A 51 0.18 -12.12 12.86
CA LEU A 51 0.29 -11.40 14.14
C LEU A 51 0.22 -12.35 15.36
N ARG A 52 -0.61 -13.39 15.24
CA ARG A 52 -0.90 -14.36 16.31
C ARG A 52 0.00 -15.58 16.30
N ASP A 53 0.77 -15.80 15.24
CA ASP A 53 1.68 -16.93 15.14
C ASP A 53 2.86 -16.77 16.11
N GLU A 54 3.00 -17.71 17.04
CA GLU A 54 4.08 -17.74 18.03
C GLU A 54 5.44 -18.11 17.40
N ASN A 55 5.43 -18.73 16.21
CA ASN A 55 6.64 -19.10 15.49
C ASN A 55 7.11 -17.99 14.53
N ALA A 56 6.27 -17.00 14.24
CA ALA A 56 6.65 -15.85 13.44
C ALA A 56 7.65 -14.98 14.21
N SER A 57 8.59 -14.38 13.47
CA SER A 57 9.56 -13.47 14.07
C SER A 57 8.87 -12.23 14.64
N ASN A 58 9.49 -11.61 15.65
CA ASN A 58 8.99 -10.33 16.20
C ASN A 58 8.83 -9.26 15.11
N ARG A 59 9.68 -9.27 14.08
CA ARG A 59 9.59 -8.34 12.97
C ARG A 59 8.31 -8.56 12.15
N GLU A 60 8.03 -9.79 11.74
CA GLU A 60 6.81 -10.13 10.97
C GLU A 60 5.55 -9.78 11.76
N ARG A 61 5.53 -10.06 13.06
CA ARG A 61 4.41 -9.71 13.94
C ARG A 61 4.21 -8.19 14.04
N MET A 62 5.29 -7.41 14.12
CA MET A 62 5.22 -5.93 14.12
C MET A 62 4.78 -5.35 12.77
N GLU A 63 5.20 -5.95 11.65
CA GLU A 63 4.74 -5.56 10.31
C GLU A 63 3.24 -5.85 10.13
N ALA A 64 2.76 -7.01 10.59
CA ALA A 64 1.35 -7.34 10.60
C ALA A 64 0.53 -6.38 11.48
N ALA A 65 1.02 -6.07 12.69
CA ALA A 65 0.40 -5.11 13.60
C ALA A 65 0.28 -3.73 12.95
N THR A 66 1.34 -3.25 12.30
CA THR A 66 1.36 -1.96 11.60
C THR A 66 0.35 -1.94 10.45
N TRP A 67 0.32 -3.00 9.63
CA TRP A 67 -0.60 -3.09 8.50
C TRP A 67 -2.08 -3.02 8.94
N LEU A 68 -2.41 -3.70 10.04
CA LEU A 68 -3.75 -3.70 10.63
C LEU A 68 -4.09 -2.35 11.25
N ALA A 69 -3.15 -1.73 11.97
CA ALA A 69 -3.33 -0.43 12.60
C ALA A 69 -3.61 0.66 11.55
N ASP A 70 -2.78 0.74 10.50
CA ASP A 70 -2.91 1.70 9.41
C ASP A 70 -4.28 1.62 8.70
N ARG A 71 -4.87 0.43 8.63
CA ARG A 71 -6.15 0.18 7.94
C ARG A 71 -7.38 0.29 8.84
N GLY A 72 -7.26 -0.12 10.10
CA GLY A 72 -8.37 -0.13 11.07
C GLY A 72 -8.56 1.21 11.78
N PHE A 73 -7.47 1.94 12.03
CA PHE A 73 -7.48 3.17 12.83
C PHE A 73 -6.95 4.38 12.07
N GLY A 74 -6.37 4.16 10.87
CA GLY A 74 -5.68 5.20 10.11
C GLY A 74 -4.23 5.35 10.55
N LYS A 75 -3.48 6.15 9.81
CA LYS A 75 -2.11 6.52 10.20
C LYS A 75 -2.17 7.53 11.36
N PRO A 76 -1.32 7.40 12.38
CA PRO A 76 -1.12 8.48 13.34
C PRO A 76 -0.66 9.78 12.67
#